data_AF-A0AAU9EHT0-F1
#
_entry.id   AF-A0AAU9EHT0-F1
#
_cell.length_a   1.000
_cell.length_b   1.000
_cell.length_c   1.000
_cell.angle_alpha   90.00
_cell.angle_beta   90.00
_cell.angle_gamma   90.00
#
_symmetry.space_group_name_H-M   'P 1'
#
loop_
_entity.id
_entity.type
_entity.pdbx_description
1 polymer ?
#
loop_
_entity_poly.entity_id
_entity_poly.type
_entity_poly.pdbx_seq_one_letter_code
_entity_poly.pdbx_strand_id
1 'polypeptide(L)'
;MSKPAKQAHEENILEYLTNPDNEWPTRQDLATKVLGISQGMLYQHFTGAELDQLEAEALNLRRSQIARYSVKVDRALYDKAVEGDVSAMKLWYQRMEGMGQDAPPTGKLVICWEEPEALPVQEPKLIPEHGEHG
;
A
#
# COMPACT_ATOMS: atom_id res chain seq x y z
N MET A 1 25.52 -27.73 7.12
CA MET A 1 25.53 -27.72 8.60
C MET A 1 24.12 -27.41 9.07
N SER A 2 23.55 -28.17 10.01
CA SER A 2 22.20 -27.91 10.52
C SER A 2 22.17 -26.58 11.26
N LYS A 3 21.18 -25.72 10.99
CA LYS A 3 20.98 -24.50 11.77
C LYS A 3 20.71 -24.88 13.24
N PRO A 4 21.20 -24.12 14.23
CA PRO A 4 20.83 -24.31 15.63
C PRO A 4 19.31 -24.15 15.78
N ALA A 5 18.69 -24.98 16.63
CA ALA A 5 17.23 -25.05 16.77
C ALA A 5 16.58 -23.67 17.06
N LYS A 6 17.26 -22.83 17.86
CA LYS A 6 16.81 -21.46 18.16
C LYS A 6 16.67 -20.59 16.91
N GLN A 7 17.65 -20.61 16.00
CA GLN A 7 17.61 -19.83 14.76
C GLN A 7 16.50 -20.31 13.83
N ALA A 8 16.26 -21.62 13.76
CA ALA A 8 15.14 -22.16 12.97
C ALA A 8 13.79 -21.68 13.53
N HIS A 9 13.62 -21.66 14.86
CA HIS A 9 12.41 -21.13 15.48
C HIS A 9 12.25 -19.61 15.27
N GLU A 10 13.34 -18.85 15.33
CA GLU A 10 13.35 -17.42 15.08
C GLU A 10 12.88 -17.08 13.65
N GLU A 11 13.45 -17.77 12.65
CA GLU A 11 13.04 -17.62 11.25
C GLU A 11 11.56 -17.96 11.06
N ASN A 12 11.08 -19.05 11.64
CA ASN A 12 9.67 -19.46 11.54
C ASN A 12 8.72 -18.43 12.20
N ILE A 13 9.10 -17.87 13.35
CA ILE A 13 8.33 -16.81 14.03
C ILE A 13 8.24 -15.59 13.12
N LEU A 14 9.37 -15.12 12.59
CA LEU A 14 9.42 -13.95 11.72
C LEU A 14 8.62 -14.19 10.42
N GLU A 15 8.82 -15.33 9.76
CA GLU A 15 8.08 -15.68 8.55
C GLU A 15 6.56 -15.65 8.76
N TYR A 16 6.09 -16.25 9.86
CA TYR A 16 4.66 -16.27 10.16
C TYR A 16 4.11 -14.87 10.50
N LEU A 17 4.80 -14.13 11.37
CA LEU A 17 4.32 -12.83 11.87
C LEU A 17 4.41 -11.70 10.84
N THR A 18 5.35 -11.79 9.90
CA THR A 18 5.52 -10.78 8.84
C THR A 18 4.44 -10.84 7.77
N ASN A 19 3.76 -11.97 7.61
CA ASN A 19 2.69 -12.14 6.64
C ASN A 19 1.43 -11.37 7.09
N PRO A 20 0.95 -10.39 6.30
CA PRO A 20 -0.22 -9.60 6.65
C PRO A 20 -1.54 -10.38 6.64
N ASP A 21 -1.61 -11.52 5.97
CA ASP A 21 -2.81 -12.37 5.90
C ASP A 21 -2.99 -13.24 7.15
N ASN A 22 -1.93 -13.45 7.92
CA ASN A 22 -1.98 -14.23 9.16
C ASN A 22 -2.54 -13.38 10.32
N GLU A 23 -3.39 -13.98 11.15
CA GLU A 23 -3.82 -13.38 12.41
C GLU A 23 -2.62 -13.22 13.36
N TRP A 24 -2.58 -12.13 14.14
CA TRP A 24 -1.54 -11.94 15.15
C TRP A 24 -1.75 -12.91 16.31
N PRO A 25 -0.87 -13.91 16.50
CA PRO A 25 -1.10 -15.00 17.45
C PRO A 25 -0.84 -14.56 18.89
N THR A 26 -1.44 -15.25 19.85
CA THR A 26 -0.98 -15.19 21.24
C THR A 26 0.34 -15.94 21.39
N ARG A 27 1.10 -15.73 22.48
CA ARG A 27 2.33 -16.51 22.75
C ARG A 27 2.09 -18.03 22.84
N GLN A 28 0.90 -18.44 23.27
CA GLN A 28 0.51 -19.85 23.29
C GLN A 28 0.30 -20.39 21.87
N ASP A 29 -0.38 -19.62 21.01
CA ASP A 29 -0.58 -19.96 19.60
C ASP A 29 0.75 -19.95 18.83
N LEU A 30 1.66 -19.03 19.15
CA LEU A 30 3.01 -18.98 18.57
C LEU A 30 3.77 -20.28 18.86
N ALA A 31 3.75 -20.74 20.12
CA ALA A 31 4.40 -22.00 20.49
C ALA A 31 3.75 -23.20 19.77
N THR A 32 2.42 -23.29 19.82
CA THR A 32 1.71 -24.52 19.43
C THR A 32 1.41 -24.59 17.93
N LYS A 33 0.93 -23.51 17.31
CA LYS A 33 0.49 -23.48 15.91
C LYS A 33 1.63 -23.12 14.95
N VAL A 34 2.54 -22.23 15.35
CA VAL A 34 3.65 -21.79 14.49
C VAL A 34 4.86 -22.72 14.63
N LEU A 35 5.25 -23.03 15.86
CA LEU A 35 6.47 -23.80 16.12
C LEU A 35 6.24 -25.29 16.40
N GLY A 36 5.01 -25.70 16.73
CA GLY A 36 4.71 -27.09 17.07
C GLY A 36 5.34 -27.57 18.39
N ILE A 37 5.66 -26.64 19.31
CA ILE A 37 6.29 -26.92 20.60
C ILE A 37 5.38 -26.52 21.76
N SER A 38 5.73 -26.97 22.97
CA SER A 38 5.04 -26.51 24.19
C SER A 38 5.44 -25.08 24.53
N GLN A 39 4.54 -24.35 25.18
CA GLN A 39 4.83 -22.99 25.66
C GLN A 39 6.00 -22.96 26.66
N GLY A 40 6.16 -24.00 27.48
CA GLY A 40 7.32 -24.12 28.37
C GLY A 40 8.64 -24.24 27.59
N MET A 41 8.65 -24.97 26.48
CA MET A 41 9.82 -25.12 25.62
C MET A 41 10.14 -23.82 24.86
N LEU A 42 9.13 -23.06 24.47
CA LEU A 42 9.32 -21.71 23.90
C LEU A 42 10.17 -20.85 24.85
N TYR A 43 9.81 -20.83 26.13
CA TYR A 43 10.53 -20.05 27.15
C TYR A 43 11.89 -20.63 27.57
N GLN A 44 12.23 -21.86 27.15
CA GLN A 44 13.59 -22.39 27.27
C GLN A 44 14.50 -21.87 26.15
N HIS A 45 13.94 -21.55 24.98
CA HIS A 45 14.68 -21.03 23.84
C HIS A 45 14.75 -19.51 23.80
N PHE A 46 13.69 -18.84 24.25
CA PHE A 46 13.54 -17.39 24.22
C PHE A 46 13.10 -16.83 25.56
N THR A 47 13.72 -15.73 25.97
CA THR A 47 13.21 -14.88 27.03
C THR A 47 12.00 -14.08 26.55
N GLY A 48 11.21 -13.54 27.50
CA GLY A 48 10.10 -12.65 27.16
C GLY A 48 10.55 -11.44 26.33
N ALA A 49 11.70 -10.84 26.66
CA ALA A 49 12.23 -9.69 25.94
C ALA A 49 12.70 -10.02 24.52
N GLU A 50 13.29 -11.21 24.30
CA GLU A 50 13.65 -11.67 22.95
C GLU A 50 12.40 -11.87 22.08
N LEU A 51 11.32 -12.43 22.65
CA LEU A 51 10.05 -12.56 21.93
C LEU A 51 9.45 -11.18 21.59
N ASP A 52 9.45 -10.24 22.54
CA ASP A 52 8.95 -8.88 22.30
C ASP A 52 9.74 -8.18 21.18
N GLN A 53 11.05 -8.39 21.12
CA GLN A 53 11.89 -7.85 20.05
C GLN A 53 11.54 -8.46 18.69
N LEU A 54 11.35 -9.78 18.61
CA LEU A 54 10.95 -10.46 17.38
C LEU A 54 9.55 -10.02 16.91
N GLU A 55 8.61 -9.87 17.83
CA GLU A 55 7.27 -9.38 17.55
C GLU A 55 7.31 -7.94 17.01
N ALA A 56 8.12 -7.06 17.61
CA ALA A 56 8.29 -5.69 17.14
C ALA A 56 8.93 -5.62 15.75
N GLU A 57 9.96 -6.43 15.50
CA GLU A 57 10.60 -6.53 14.18
C GLU A 57 9.62 -7.03 13.12
N ALA A 58 8.91 -8.12 13.41
CA ALA A 58 7.91 -8.66 12.50
C ALA A 58 6.78 -7.67 12.22
N LEU A 59 6.33 -6.91 13.22
CA LEU A 59 5.29 -5.90 13.05
C LEU A 59 5.73 -4.78 12.12
N ASN A 60 6.99 -4.31 12.24
CA ASN A 60 7.54 -3.30 11.35
C ASN A 60 7.63 -3.80 9.90
N LEU A 61 8.11 -5.03 9.72
CA LEU A 61 8.15 -5.68 8.41
C LEU A 61 6.75 -5.86 7.83
N ARG A 62 5.78 -6.33 8.62
CA ARG A 62 4.38 -6.47 8.22
C ARG A 62 3.78 -5.14 7.76
N ARG A 63 4.01 -4.06 8.51
CA ARG A 63 3.58 -2.70 8.12
C ARG A 63 4.18 -2.27 6.79
N SER A 64 5.47 -2.56 6.56
CA SER A 64 6.12 -2.26 5.29
C SER A 64 5.50 -3.02 4.11
N GLN A 65 5.08 -4.27 4.31
CA GLN A 65 4.40 -5.07 3.29
C GLN A 65 3.01 -4.52 2.98
N ILE A 66 2.23 -4.18 4.02
CA ILE A 66 0.91 -3.56 3.86
C ILE A 66 1.03 -2.24 3.08
N ALA A 67 2.04 -1.43 3.37
CA ALA A 67 2.30 -0.19 2.63
C ALA A 67 2.62 -0.45 1.14
N ARG A 68 3.27 -1.56 0.80
CA ARG A 68 3.46 -1.95 -0.61
C ARG A 68 2.15 -2.37 -1.26
N TYR A 69 1.30 -3.08 -0.52
CA TYR A 69 -0.02 -3.49 -1.02
C TYR A 69 -0.95 -2.30 -1.21
N SER A 70 -0.90 -1.29 -0.33
CA SER A 70 -1.69 -0.08 -0.51
C SER A 70 -1.34 0.64 -1.81
N VAL A 71 -0.05 0.76 -2.17
CA VAL A 71 0.35 1.34 -3.47
C VAL A 71 -0.23 0.55 -4.66
N LYS A 72 -0.30 -0.78 -4.58
CA LYS A 72 -0.91 -1.60 -5.63
C LYS A 72 -2.41 -1.38 -5.73
N VAL A 73 -3.10 -1.31 -4.59
CA VAL A 73 -4.54 -1.02 -4.53
C VAL A 73 -4.81 0.37 -5.10
N ASP A 74 -3.97 1.35 -4.77
CA ASP A 74 -4.08 2.73 -5.25
C ASP A 74 -3.93 2.80 -6.75
N ARG A 75 -2.95 2.05 -7.29
CA ARG A 75 -2.75 1.95 -8.73
C ARG A 75 -3.96 1.32 -9.43
N ALA A 76 -4.46 0.20 -8.90
CA ALA A 76 -5.63 -0.47 -9.47
C ALA A 76 -6.89 0.41 -9.40
N LEU A 77 -7.07 1.15 -8.30
CA LEU A 77 -8.16 2.11 -8.13
C LEU A 77 -8.06 3.26 -9.14
N TYR A 78 -6.86 3.80 -9.35
CA TYR A 78 -6.59 4.81 -10.36
C TYR A 78 -6.86 4.30 -11.78
N ASP A 79 -6.36 3.11 -12.13
CA ASP A 79 -6.56 2.53 -13.47
C ASP A 79 -8.07 2.31 -13.73
N LYS A 80 -8.83 1.83 -12.74
CA LYS A 80 -10.31 1.71 -12.81
C LYS A 80 -11.01 3.06 -12.97
N ALA A 81 -10.53 4.09 -12.28
CA ALA A 81 -11.05 5.43 -12.43
C ALA A 81 -10.81 5.96 -13.86
N VAL A 82 -9.63 5.72 -14.45
CA VAL A 82 -9.31 6.11 -15.83
C VAL A 82 -10.17 5.36 -16.86
N GLU A 83 -10.50 4.10 -16.59
CA GLU A 83 -11.40 3.28 -17.42
C GLU A 83 -12.86 3.77 -17.45
N GLY A 84 -13.25 4.72 -16.57
CA GLY A 84 -14.61 5.26 -16.52
C GLY A 84 -15.48 4.70 -15.40
N ASP A 85 -14.94 3.93 -14.45
CA ASP A 85 -15.70 3.49 -13.28
C ASP A 85 -15.94 4.68 -12.34
N VAL A 86 -17.19 5.15 -12.33
CA VAL A 86 -17.65 6.30 -11.53
C VAL A 86 -17.42 6.09 -10.04
N SER A 87 -17.51 4.85 -9.54
CA SER A 87 -17.29 4.55 -8.13
C SER A 87 -15.81 4.63 -7.77
N ALA A 88 -14.93 4.12 -8.65
CA ALA A 88 -13.49 4.23 -8.49
C ALA A 88 -13.01 5.68 -8.57
N MET A 89 -13.52 6.47 -9.53
CA MET A 89 -13.23 7.90 -9.66
C MET A 89 -13.55 8.66 -8.37
N LYS A 90 -14.73 8.41 -7.80
CA LYS A 90 -15.15 9.03 -6.54
C LYS A 90 -14.21 8.66 -5.39
N LEU A 91 -13.91 7.38 -5.22
CA LEU A 91 -13.01 6.90 -4.15
C LEU A 91 -11.59 7.46 -4.30
N TRP A 92 -11.08 7.54 -5.53
CA TRP A 92 -9.79 8.14 -5.82
C TRP A 92 -9.74 9.63 -5.46
N TYR A 93 -10.76 10.39 -5.85
CA TYR A 93 -10.87 11.82 -5.50
C TYR A 93 -10.94 12.04 -3.99
N GLN A 94 -11.81 11.29 -3.29
CA GLN A 94 -11.93 11.35 -1.83
C GLN A 94 -10.59 11.15 -1.13
N ARG A 95 -9.83 10.16 -1.60
CA ARG A 95 -8.51 9.86 -1.06
C ARG A 95 -7.52 11.00 -1.27
N MET A 96 -7.49 11.60 -2.45
CA MET A 96 -6.57 12.70 -2.78
C MET A 96 -6.86 13.98 -1.99
N GLU A 97 -8.15 14.25 -1.72
CA GLU A 97 -8.61 15.40 -0.94
C GLU A 97 -8.56 15.16 0.58
N GLY A 98 -8.07 14.01 1.04
CA GLY A 98 -8.03 13.66 2.46
C GLY A 98 -9.42 13.53 3.10
N MET A 99 -10.47 13.38 2.28
CA MET A 99 -11.83 13.12 2.74
C MET A 99 -11.92 11.64 3.12
N GLY A 100 -12.05 11.33 4.41
CA GLY A 100 -12.36 9.98 4.89
C GLY A 100 -13.75 9.50 4.44
N GLN A 101 -14.30 8.47 5.11
CA GLN A 101 -15.63 7.90 4.80
C GLN A 101 -16.80 8.92 4.79
N ASP A 102 -16.59 10.14 5.28
CA ASP A 102 -17.56 11.24 5.33
C ASP A 102 -17.77 11.99 4.01
N ALA A 103 -17.25 11.47 2.92
CA ALA A 103 -17.33 12.14 1.65
C ALA A 103 -18.78 12.26 1.13
N PRO A 104 -19.13 13.38 0.47
CA PRO A 104 -20.50 13.69 0.10
C PRO A 104 -21.11 12.60 -0.81
N PRO A 105 -22.41 12.32 -0.67
CA PRO A 105 -23.11 11.33 -1.48
C PRO A 105 -23.00 11.67 -2.97
N THR A 106 -22.98 10.61 -3.79
CA THR A 106 -22.64 10.60 -5.23
C THR A 106 -23.50 11.56 -6.06
N GLY A 107 -24.68 11.94 -5.56
CA GLY A 107 -25.58 12.90 -6.21
C GLY A 107 -25.22 14.38 -6.06
N LYS A 108 -24.12 14.74 -5.37
CA LYS A 108 -23.64 16.13 -5.21
C LYS A 108 -22.25 16.38 -5.78
N LEU A 109 -21.63 15.41 -6.47
CA LEU A 109 -20.49 15.70 -7.33
C LEU A 109 -21.01 16.33 -8.62
N VAL A 110 -21.34 17.62 -8.54
CA VAL A 110 -21.46 18.47 -9.73
C VAL A 110 -20.04 18.67 -10.21
N ILE A 111 -19.59 17.78 -11.09
CA ILE A 111 -18.37 18.04 -11.84
C ILE A 111 -18.77 19.10 -12.86
N CYS A 112 -18.51 20.37 -12.54
CA CYS A 112 -18.31 21.37 -13.58
C CYS A 112 -17.00 20.96 -14.28
N TRP A 113 -17.10 20.00 -15.20
CA TRP A 113 -16.14 19.94 -16.30
C TRP A 113 -16.44 21.19 -17.11
N GLU A 114 -15.80 22.31 -16.76
CA GLU A 114 -15.60 23.34 -17.77
C GLU A 114 -14.74 22.68 -18.83
N GLU A 115 -15.35 22.40 -19.99
CA GLU A 115 -14.61 22.07 -21.20
C GLU A 115 -13.46 23.07 -21.30
N PRO A 116 -12.20 22.61 -21.41
CA PRO A 116 -11.08 23.53 -21.52
C PRO A 116 -11.35 24.44 -22.70
N GLU A 117 -11.57 25.72 -22.40
CA GLU A 117 -11.82 26.76 -23.38
C GLU A 117 -10.71 26.64 -24.43
N ALA A 118 -11.09 26.28 -25.65
CA ALA A 118 -10.15 25.95 -26.70
C ALA A 118 -9.16 27.10 -26.83
N LEU A 119 -7.90 26.87 -26.46
CA LEU A 119 -6.85 27.86 -26.58
C LEU A 119 -6.87 28.37 -28.04
N PRO A 120 -6.98 29.68 -28.27
CA PRO A 120 -7.07 30.20 -29.62
C PRO A 120 -5.81 29.78 -30.37
N VAL A 121 -6.01 29.04 -31.45
CA VAL A 121 -4.96 28.64 -32.39
C VAL A 121 -4.26 29.91 -32.85
N GLN A 122 -3.04 30.15 -32.37
CA GLN A 122 -2.24 31.25 -32.89
C GLN A 122 -1.86 30.89 -34.32
N GLU A 123 -2.43 31.62 -35.28
CA GLU A 123 -2.06 31.49 -36.68
C GLU A 123 -0.55 31.77 -36.84
N PRO A 124 0.17 30.94 -37.61
CA PRO A 124 1.60 31.13 -37.83
C PRO A 124 1.81 32.47 -38.54
N LYS A 125 2.55 33.38 -37.88
CA LYS A 125 3.00 34.63 -38.50
C LYS A 125 3.84 34.28 -39.74
N LEU A 126 3.30 34.56 -40.92
CA LEU A 126 4.02 34.55 -42.18
C LEU A 126 5.23 35.49 -42.05
N ILE A 127 6.43 34.89 -42.07
CA ILE A 127 7.69 35.62 -42.19
C ILE A 127 7.71 36.14 -43.65
N PRO A 128 7.77 37.46 -43.90
CA PRO A 128 7.88 37.95 -45.26
C PRO A 128 9.23 37.53 -45.83
N GLU A 129 9.17 36.77 -46.92
CA GLU A 129 10.33 36.35 -47.68
C GLU A 129 11.05 37.56 -48.30
N HIS A 130 12.37 37.41 -48.37
CA HIS A 130 13.35 38.25 -49.02
C HIS A 130 12.85 38.99 -50.27
N GLY A 131 12.94 40.32 -50.25
CA GLY A 131 12.96 41.15 -51.44
C GLY A 131 14.39 41.60 -51.73
N GLU A 132 15.13 40.81 -52.52
CA GLU A 132 16.29 41.31 -53.25
C GLU A 132 15.85 42.05 -54.53
N HIS A 133 16.73 42.97 -54.96
CA HIS A 133 16.92 43.51 -56.31
C HIS A 133 16.01 44.64 -56.83
N GLY A 134 16.68 45.75 -57.16
CA GLY A 134 16.18 46.90 -57.91
C GLY A 134 17.10 48.09 -57.76
#